data_AF-A0A2C1LUA6-F1
#
_entry.id   AF-A0A2C1LUA6-F1
#
_cell.length_a   1.000
_cell.length_b   1.000
_cell.length_c   1.000
_cell.angle_alpha   90.00
_cell.angle_beta   90.00
_cell.angle_gamma   90.00
#
_symmetry.space_group_name_H-M   'P 1'
#
loop_
_entity.id
_entity.type
_entity.pdbx_description
1 polymer ?
#
loop_
_entity_poly.entity_id
_entity_poly.type
_entity_poly.pdbx_seq_one_letter_code
_entity_poly.pdbx_strand_id
1 'polypeptide(L)'
;MNKEVLEQFGLDIQQTRLLFSMQRYIVQQDIGIEKNEKYKEKKAQWLHIWEKGILQVLNNADNGTTLDFITGEEELRKTCNHIINRNENLNISQYLILLELSLFVPYFPIGEFQIKFYERVNLDTKYADFLLDKFASMLEVDKEFIERYRKTFKSSIRSISGFYTRMLIGAGVGAVLLAITAGFAAPFIGGLAAPLGLYGAAAVNAGLAALGGGAVAAGGFGIAGGLCVIVGGGTIFGVLSGGVMGAALSSSSDFALREGAKLEVVMKEIILLSQKDVRLAQEMIKSQQDVIRELEKQLCDLKFNEKENKERIKTLAKSIEYLRNSLDSSYKALNEIETTV
;
A
#
# COMPACT_ATOMS: atom_id res chain seq x y z
N MET A 1 -2.48 -16.09 -15.61
CA MET A 1 -2.00 -15.37 -14.41
C MET A 1 -1.14 -16.34 -13.62
N ASN A 2 0.10 -15.99 -13.27
CA ASN A 2 0.81 -16.75 -12.25
C ASN A 2 0.17 -16.34 -10.92
N LYS A 3 -0.87 -17.08 -10.49
CA LYS A 3 -1.58 -16.85 -9.20
C LYS A 3 -0.58 -16.69 -8.05
N GLU A 4 0.52 -17.43 -8.15
CA GLU A 4 1.67 -17.44 -7.25
C GLU A 4 2.22 -16.04 -6.94
N VAL A 5 2.43 -15.16 -7.94
CA VAL A 5 3.03 -13.84 -7.67
C VAL A 5 2.08 -12.97 -6.87
N LEU A 6 0.81 -12.90 -7.25
CA LEU A 6 -0.17 -12.07 -6.54
C LEU A 6 -0.40 -12.57 -5.10
N GLU A 7 -0.37 -13.88 -4.90
CA GLU A 7 -0.44 -14.50 -3.57
C GLU A 7 0.72 -14.07 -2.66
N GLN A 8 1.94 -13.86 -3.18
CA GLN A 8 3.06 -13.35 -2.38
C GLN A 8 2.86 -11.93 -1.83
N PHE A 9 2.00 -11.12 -2.47
CA PHE A 9 1.68 -9.76 -2.04
C PHE A 9 0.36 -9.66 -1.26
N GLY A 10 -0.36 -10.78 -1.12
CA GLY A 10 -1.60 -10.87 -0.39
C GLY A 10 -1.34 -11.15 1.09
N LEU A 11 -1.85 -10.29 1.96
CA LEU A 11 -1.99 -10.62 3.38
C LEU A 11 -3.29 -11.38 3.58
N ASP A 12 -3.21 -12.49 4.32
CA ASP A 12 -4.40 -13.19 4.81
C ASP A 12 -5.17 -12.32 5.82
N ILE A 13 -6.35 -12.78 6.23
CA ILE A 13 -7.21 -12.01 7.13
C ILE A 13 -6.57 -11.70 8.50
N GLN A 14 -5.76 -12.60 9.06
CA GLN A 14 -5.10 -12.37 10.36
C GLN A 14 -3.91 -11.44 10.21
N GLN A 15 -3.12 -11.59 9.15
CA GLN A 15 -2.01 -10.69 8.81
C GLN A 15 -2.53 -9.28 8.49
N THR A 16 -3.62 -9.17 7.75
CA THR A 16 -4.31 -7.91 7.46
C THR A 16 -4.79 -7.25 8.75
N ARG A 17 -5.47 -8.01 9.62
CA ARG A 17 -5.92 -7.54 10.93
C ARG A 17 -4.74 -7.06 11.78
N LEU A 18 -3.61 -7.76 11.75
CA LEU A 18 -2.38 -7.36 12.44
C LEU A 18 -1.86 -6.02 11.92
N LEU A 19 -1.68 -5.87 10.60
CA LEU A 19 -1.22 -4.63 9.97
C LEU A 19 -2.08 -3.43 10.41
N PHE A 20 -3.39 -3.53 10.23
CA PHE A 20 -4.29 -2.43 10.60
C PHE A 20 -4.32 -2.18 12.11
N SER A 21 -4.17 -3.21 12.94
CA SER A 21 -4.09 -3.03 14.39
C SER A 21 -2.80 -2.33 14.83
N MET A 22 -1.68 -2.59 14.15
CA MET A 22 -0.42 -1.87 14.39
C MET A 22 -0.50 -0.40 13.92
N GLN A 23 -1.10 -0.13 12.76
CA GLN A 23 -1.36 1.24 12.29
C GLN A 23 -2.25 2.02 13.26
N ARG A 24 -3.33 1.38 13.72
CA ARG A 24 -4.20 1.90 14.77
C ARG A 24 -3.40 2.22 16.03
N TYR A 25 -2.56 1.31 16.50
CA TYR A 25 -1.74 1.50 17.69
C TYR A 25 -0.82 2.71 17.54
N ILE A 26 -0.16 2.90 16.40
CA ILE A 26 0.68 4.10 16.13
C ILE A 26 -0.13 5.38 16.34
N VAL A 27 -1.32 5.46 15.75
CA VAL A 27 -2.18 6.66 15.84
C VAL A 27 -2.71 6.87 17.25
N GLN A 28 -3.05 5.80 17.98
CA GLN A 28 -3.48 5.87 19.37
C GLN A 28 -2.38 6.42 20.28
N GLN A 29 -1.15 5.96 20.12
CA GLN A 29 -0.04 6.48 20.92
C GLN A 29 0.26 7.94 20.59
N ASP A 30 0.20 8.31 19.31
CA ASP A 30 0.38 9.70 18.87
C ASP A 30 -0.70 10.63 19.48
N ILE A 31 -1.95 10.20 19.54
CA ILE A 31 -3.03 10.89 20.28
C ILE A 31 -2.69 11.01 21.77
N GLY A 32 -2.13 9.95 22.37
CA GLY A 32 -1.79 9.91 23.79
C GLY A 32 -0.73 10.93 24.19
N ILE A 33 0.22 11.24 23.30
CA ILE A 33 1.30 12.21 23.55
C ILE A 33 0.96 13.63 23.09
N GLU A 34 -0.12 13.83 22.33
CA GLU A 34 -0.55 15.15 21.87
C GLU A 34 -0.96 16.04 23.05
N LYS A 35 -0.24 17.16 23.22
CA LYS A 35 -0.46 18.11 24.31
C LYS A 35 -1.53 19.15 23.97
N ASN A 36 -1.76 19.41 22.68
CA ASN A 36 -2.77 20.36 22.25
C ASN A 36 -4.12 19.67 22.17
N GLU A 37 -5.01 19.96 23.13
CA GLU A 37 -6.34 19.33 23.21
C GLU A 37 -7.17 19.44 21.93
N LYS A 38 -7.06 20.57 21.20
CA LYS A 38 -7.74 20.72 19.91
C LYS A 38 -7.20 19.76 18.86
N TYR A 39 -5.88 19.58 18.77
CA TYR A 39 -5.30 18.62 17.82
C TYR A 39 -5.52 17.18 18.26
N LYS A 40 -5.50 16.91 19.57
CA LYS A 40 -5.82 15.61 20.15
C LYS A 40 -7.23 15.16 19.77
N GLU A 41 -8.22 16.04 19.93
CA GLU A 41 -9.60 15.80 19.52
C GLU A 41 -9.70 15.52 18.01
N LYS A 42 -8.96 16.26 17.18
CA LYS A 42 -8.95 16.05 15.72
C LYS A 42 -8.30 14.72 15.33
N LYS A 43 -7.19 14.35 15.96
CA LYS A 43 -6.53 13.06 15.74
C LYS A 43 -7.45 11.91 16.15
N ALA A 44 -8.18 12.05 17.26
CA ALA A 44 -9.19 11.08 17.70
C ALA A 44 -10.38 10.97 16.74
N GLN A 45 -10.89 12.10 16.24
CA GLN A 45 -11.94 12.12 15.20
C GLN A 45 -11.49 11.39 13.93
N TRP A 46 -10.26 11.66 13.47
CA TRP A 46 -9.68 10.97 12.32
C TRP A 46 -9.59 9.46 12.56
N LEU A 47 -9.07 9.05 13.71
CA LEU A 47 -8.92 7.64 14.06
C LEU A 47 -10.27 6.93 14.06
N HIS A 48 -11.30 7.54 14.63
CA HIS A 48 -12.65 6.97 14.64
C HIS A 48 -13.22 6.74 13.24
N ILE A 49 -13.05 7.71 12.33
CA ILE A 49 -13.50 7.59 10.93
C ILE A 49 -12.72 6.48 10.21
N TRP A 50 -11.40 6.44 10.42
CA TRP A 50 -10.52 5.44 9.82
C TRP A 50 -10.83 4.02 10.33
N GLU A 51 -11.00 3.84 11.64
CA GLU A 51 -11.38 2.57 12.27
C GLU A 51 -12.68 2.03 11.68
N LYS A 52 -13.70 2.87 11.55
CA LYS A 52 -14.98 2.49 10.94
C LYS A 52 -14.80 2.00 9.50
N GLY A 53 -13.99 2.70 8.70
CA GLY A 53 -13.70 2.30 7.32
C GLY A 53 -12.97 0.95 7.24
N ILE A 54 -11.95 0.74 8.08
CA ILE A 54 -11.22 -0.53 8.12
C ILE A 54 -12.11 -1.68 8.62
N LEU A 55 -12.94 -1.47 9.65
CA LEU A 55 -13.86 -2.51 10.12
C LEU A 55 -14.88 -2.89 9.05
N GLN A 56 -15.30 -1.94 8.20
CA GLN A 56 -16.10 -2.27 7.02
C GLN A 56 -15.32 -3.14 6.03
N VAL A 57 -14.03 -2.89 5.81
CA VAL A 57 -13.20 -3.73 4.95
C VAL A 57 -13.03 -5.14 5.53
N LEU A 58 -12.70 -5.24 6.83
CA LEU A 58 -12.48 -6.51 7.52
C LEU A 58 -13.74 -7.38 7.59
N ASN A 59 -14.89 -6.77 7.88
CA ASN A 59 -16.12 -7.51 8.18
C ASN A 59 -17.04 -7.74 6.98
N ASN A 60 -16.93 -6.98 5.89
CA ASN A 60 -17.74 -7.25 4.68
C ASN A 60 -17.16 -8.36 3.81
N ALA A 61 -16.05 -8.96 4.22
CA ALA A 61 -15.34 -9.99 3.46
C ALA A 61 -15.37 -11.37 4.14
N ASP A 62 -16.11 -11.54 5.25
CA ASP A 62 -16.30 -12.82 5.93
C ASP A 62 -17.78 -13.03 6.29
N ASN A 63 -18.30 -14.24 6.09
CA ASN A 63 -19.72 -14.59 6.22
C ASN A 63 -20.06 -15.23 7.60
N GLY A 64 -19.27 -15.00 8.65
CA GLY A 64 -19.55 -15.63 9.94
C GLY A 64 -18.87 -15.09 11.19
N THR A 65 -17.77 -14.33 11.10
CA THR A 65 -17.07 -13.81 12.28
C THR A 65 -16.89 -12.30 12.20
N THR A 66 -17.40 -11.56 13.19
CA THR A 66 -17.09 -10.14 13.34
C THR A 66 -15.66 -9.98 13.88
N LEU A 67 -14.78 -9.47 13.04
CA LEU A 67 -13.42 -9.09 13.37
C LEU A 67 -13.38 -7.69 13.96
N ASP A 68 -12.60 -7.54 15.02
CA ASP A 68 -12.25 -6.26 15.63
C ASP A 68 -10.72 -6.13 15.71
N PHE A 69 -10.22 -4.92 15.93
CA PHE A 69 -8.79 -4.67 16.09
C PHE A 69 -8.18 -5.46 17.25
N ILE A 70 -6.92 -5.82 17.09
CA ILE A 70 -6.10 -6.35 18.19
C ILE A 70 -5.75 -5.15 19.07
N THR A 71 -6.06 -5.25 20.35
CA THR A 71 -5.84 -4.18 21.32
C THR A 71 -4.82 -4.61 22.36
N GLY A 72 -3.90 -3.70 22.69
CA GLY A 72 -2.81 -3.96 23.62
C GLY A 72 -1.58 -4.58 22.96
N GLU A 73 -0.42 -4.27 23.54
CA GLU A 73 0.88 -4.67 23.02
C GLU A 73 1.11 -6.19 23.10
N GLU A 74 0.68 -6.82 24.19
CA GLU A 74 0.85 -8.26 24.41
C GLU A 74 0.06 -9.09 23.39
N GLU A 75 -1.17 -8.70 23.05
CA GLU A 75 -1.98 -9.41 22.06
C GLU A 75 -1.46 -9.21 20.64
N LEU A 76 -0.90 -8.02 20.32
CA LEU A 76 -0.16 -7.81 19.07
C LEU A 76 1.03 -8.76 18.98
N ARG A 77 1.83 -8.86 20.04
CA ARG A 77 3.00 -9.76 20.11
C ARG A 77 2.60 -11.23 19.96
N LYS A 78 1.56 -11.69 20.67
CA LYS A 78 1.04 -13.06 20.53
C LYS A 78 0.60 -13.36 19.10
N THR A 79 -0.07 -12.40 18.45
CA THR A 79 -0.52 -12.55 17.06
C THR A 79 0.67 -12.61 16.09
N CYS A 80 1.70 -11.77 16.28
CA CYS A 80 2.96 -11.87 15.53
C CYS A 80 3.57 -13.27 15.65
N ASN A 81 3.75 -13.76 16.88
CA ASN A 81 4.32 -15.09 17.12
C ASN A 81 3.50 -16.20 16.45
N HIS A 82 2.17 -16.09 16.46
CA HIS A 82 1.28 -17.05 15.79
C HIS A 82 1.45 -17.04 14.26
N ILE A 83 1.60 -15.86 13.66
CA ILE A 83 1.85 -15.72 12.22
C ILE A 83 3.22 -16.28 11.85
N ILE A 84 4.25 -15.94 12.63
CA ILE A 84 5.63 -16.42 12.41
C ILE A 84 5.70 -17.95 12.48
N ASN A 85 5.10 -18.55 13.52
CA ASN A 85 5.13 -20.00 13.73
C ASN A 85 4.32 -20.81 12.70
N ARG A 86 3.43 -20.17 11.93
CA ARG A 86 2.64 -20.83 10.87
C ARG A 86 3.34 -20.86 9.51
N ASN A 87 4.32 -19.99 9.29
CA ASN A 87 4.98 -19.87 7.99
C ASN A 87 6.24 -20.74 7.96
N GLU A 88 6.15 -21.92 7.34
CA GLU A 88 7.32 -22.80 7.10
C GLU A 88 8.20 -22.31 5.91
N ASN A 89 7.71 -21.39 5.08
CA ASN A 89 8.43 -20.83 3.91
C ASN A 89 8.31 -19.29 3.86
N LEU A 90 9.47 -18.63 3.72
CA LEU A 90 9.73 -17.21 3.43
C LEU A 90 8.88 -16.16 4.19
N ASN A 91 9.55 -15.34 5.01
CA ASN A 91 8.96 -14.28 5.85
C ASN A 91 8.43 -13.05 5.08
N ILE A 92 7.99 -13.20 3.82
CA ILE A 92 7.60 -12.08 2.95
C ILE A 92 6.48 -11.26 3.60
N SER A 93 5.49 -11.91 4.22
CA SER A 93 4.38 -11.23 4.90
C SER A 93 4.85 -10.27 6.01
N GLN A 94 5.86 -10.65 6.80
CA GLN A 94 6.40 -9.83 7.88
C GLN A 94 7.12 -8.59 7.32
N TYR A 95 7.92 -8.78 6.25
CA TYR A 95 8.56 -7.66 5.56
C TYR A 95 7.54 -6.72 4.90
N LEU A 96 6.46 -7.27 4.31
CA LEU A 96 5.39 -6.47 3.72
C LEU A 96 4.62 -5.67 4.77
N ILE A 97 4.32 -6.26 5.93
CA ILE A 97 3.70 -5.55 7.05
C ILE A 97 4.62 -4.41 7.51
N LEU A 98 5.92 -4.67 7.71
CA LEU A 98 6.86 -3.63 8.12
C LEU A 98 7.02 -2.53 7.05
N LEU A 99 7.03 -2.90 5.77
CA LEU A 99 7.04 -1.95 4.66
C LEU A 99 5.84 -1.02 4.73
N GLU A 100 4.62 -1.55 4.85
CA GLU A 100 3.41 -0.73 4.92
C GLU A 100 3.36 0.13 6.19
N LEU A 101 3.84 -0.38 7.33
CA LEU A 101 3.98 0.42 8.54
C LEU A 101 5.00 1.55 8.36
N SER A 102 6.12 1.31 7.71
CA SER A 102 7.19 2.30 7.49
C SER A 102 6.77 3.44 6.54
N LEU A 103 5.79 3.17 5.68
CA LEU A 103 5.20 4.09 4.70
C LEU A 103 3.78 4.53 5.09
N PHE A 104 3.33 4.21 6.30
CA PHE A 104 2.02 4.63 6.78
C PHE A 104 2.06 6.11 7.19
N VAL A 105 1.12 6.90 6.66
CA VAL A 105 0.98 8.31 7.04
C VAL A 105 -0.49 8.59 7.38
N PRO A 106 -0.82 8.78 8.67
CA PRO A 106 -2.19 9.06 9.09
C PRO A 106 -2.59 10.51 8.80
N TYR A 107 -3.81 10.86 9.23
CA TYR A 107 -4.38 12.21 9.15
C TYR A 107 -4.65 12.74 7.74
N PHE A 108 -4.58 11.88 6.73
CA PHE A 108 -5.02 12.22 5.37
C PHE A 108 -6.53 12.52 5.31
N PRO A 109 -7.00 13.30 4.33
CA PRO A 109 -8.41 13.61 4.19
C PRO A 109 -9.26 12.34 4.01
N ILE A 110 -10.18 12.09 4.94
CA ILE A 110 -11.10 10.95 4.92
C ILE A 110 -12.46 11.34 5.51
N GLY A 111 -13.55 10.96 4.84
CA GLY A 111 -14.91 11.33 5.24
C GLY A 111 -15.06 12.84 5.46
N GLU A 112 -15.57 13.21 6.63
CA GLU A 112 -15.78 14.62 7.02
C GLU A 112 -14.52 15.28 7.60
N PHE A 113 -13.39 14.58 7.65
CA PHE A 113 -12.14 15.14 8.16
C PHE A 113 -11.65 16.24 7.21
N GLN A 114 -11.85 17.49 7.64
CA GLN A 114 -11.69 18.65 6.76
C GLN A 114 -10.25 18.81 6.29
N ILE A 115 -10.09 19.06 4.98
CA ILE A 115 -8.80 19.25 4.30
C ILE A 115 -7.93 20.31 4.99
N LYS A 116 -8.51 21.36 5.58
CA LYS A 116 -7.74 22.41 6.28
C LYS A 116 -6.98 21.93 7.52
N PHE A 117 -7.32 20.77 8.08
CA PHE A 117 -6.63 20.19 9.24
C PHE A 117 -5.50 19.24 8.85
N TYR A 118 -5.56 18.67 7.65
CA TYR A 118 -4.53 17.80 7.10
C TYR A 118 -3.13 18.43 7.13
N GLU A 119 -3.02 19.71 6.76
CA GLU A 119 -1.72 20.41 6.72
C GLU A 119 -1.16 20.73 8.12
N ARG A 120 -1.98 20.59 9.18
CA ARG A 120 -1.65 21.05 10.54
C ARG A 120 -1.56 19.91 11.55
N VAL A 121 -2.18 18.77 11.26
CA VAL A 121 -2.17 17.60 12.14
C VAL A 121 -1.15 16.61 11.59
N ASN A 122 -0.01 16.51 12.29
CA ASN A 122 1.09 15.65 11.90
C ASN A 122 1.33 14.58 12.95
N LEU A 123 1.80 13.42 12.48
CA LEU A 123 2.33 12.35 13.31
C LEU A 123 3.68 12.78 13.92
N ASP A 124 3.90 12.50 15.19
CA ASP A 124 5.23 12.60 15.80
C ASP A 124 6.14 11.51 15.22
N THR A 125 7.00 11.91 14.29
CA THR A 125 7.87 10.99 13.55
C THR A 125 8.87 10.27 14.45
N LYS A 126 9.38 10.91 15.51
CA LYS A 126 10.35 10.28 16.42
C LYS A 126 9.69 9.18 17.22
N TYR A 127 8.49 9.43 17.74
CA TYR A 127 7.75 8.44 18.49
C TYR A 127 7.25 7.31 17.56
N ALA A 128 6.81 7.64 16.35
CA ALA A 128 6.47 6.63 15.35
C ALA A 128 7.66 5.71 15.01
N ASP A 129 8.87 6.26 14.85
CA ASP A 129 10.08 5.47 14.59
C ASP A 129 10.43 4.53 15.76
N PHE A 130 10.26 4.99 17.01
CA PHE A 130 10.39 4.12 18.18
C PHE A 130 9.39 2.94 18.16
N LEU A 131 8.14 3.18 17.74
CA LEU A 131 7.15 2.11 17.59
C LEU A 131 7.50 1.16 16.43
N LEU A 132 8.02 1.67 15.32
CA LEU A 132 8.45 0.84 14.19
C LEU A 132 9.62 -0.07 14.58
N ASP A 133 10.60 0.42 15.35
CA ASP A 133 11.68 -0.41 15.89
C ASP A 133 11.13 -1.58 16.75
N LYS A 134 10.12 -1.28 17.58
CA LYS A 134 9.43 -2.28 18.39
C LYS A 134 8.69 -3.30 17.52
N PHE A 135 7.96 -2.85 16.49
CA PHE A 135 7.23 -3.74 15.59
C PHE A 135 8.15 -4.58 14.69
N ALA A 136 9.26 -4.02 14.21
CA ALA A 136 10.30 -4.77 13.50
C ALA A 136 10.80 -5.94 14.37
N SER A 137 11.07 -5.67 15.66
CA SER A 137 11.45 -6.71 16.63
C SER A 137 10.35 -7.76 16.85
N MET A 138 9.07 -7.37 16.92
CA MET A 138 7.94 -8.32 17.04
C MET A 138 7.73 -9.16 15.79
N LEU A 139 8.03 -8.61 14.62
CA LEU A 139 7.89 -9.27 13.32
C LEU A 139 9.13 -10.12 12.96
N GLU A 140 10.16 -10.14 13.81
CA GLU A 140 11.45 -10.76 13.55
C GLU A 140 12.12 -10.26 12.25
N VAL A 141 11.96 -8.96 11.98
CA VAL A 141 12.59 -8.25 10.85
C VAL A 141 13.60 -7.25 11.39
N ASP A 142 14.77 -7.18 10.77
CA ASP A 142 15.78 -6.18 11.15
C ASP A 142 15.23 -4.76 10.97
N LYS A 143 15.37 -3.94 12.01
CA LYS A 143 14.92 -2.54 11.98
C LYS A 143 15.62 -1.69 10.92
N GLU A 144 16.82 -2.08 10.46
CA GLU A 144 17.51 -1.41 9.36
C GLU A 144 16.66 -1.35 8.07
N PHE A 145 15.71 -2.28 7.90
CA PHE A 145 14.78 -2.26 6.79
C PHE A 145 13.88 -1.01 6.79
N ILE A 146 13.56 -0.43 7.94
CA ILE A 146 12.71 0.77 8.02
C ILE A 146 13.33 1.93 7.23
N GLU A 147 14.61 2.23 7.49
CA GLU A 147 15.31 3.30 6.78
C GLU A 147 15.58 2.95 5.31
N ARG A 148 15.93 1.68 5.03
CA ARG A 148 16.12 1.20 3.65
C ARG A 148 14.85 1.34 2.82
N TYR A 149 13.71 0.91 3.33
CA TYR A 149 12.42 1.03 2.65
C TYR A 149 12.07 2.48 2.33
N ARG A 150 12.20 3.38 3.32
CA ARG A 150 11.90 4.80 3.11
C ARG A 150 12.85 5.46 2.12
N LYS A 151 14.15 5.12 2.17
CA LYS A 151 15.17 5.63 1.24
C LYS A 151 14.93 5.13 -0.17
N THR A 152 14.73 3.82 -0.33
CA THR A 152 14.48 3.19 -1.64
C THR A 152 13.17 3.68 -2.21
N PHE A 153 12.07 3.72 -1.44
CA PHE A 153 10.79 4.29 -1.88
C PHE A 153 10.95 5.72 -2.41
N LYS A 154 11.60 6.61 -1.64
CA LYS A 154 11.81 8.01 -2.06
C LYS A 154 12.68 8.10 -3.32
N SER A 155 13.70 7.26 -3.43
CA SER A 155 14.56 7.17 -4.61
C SER A 155 13.78 6.68 -5.83
N SER A 156 12.94 5.66 -5.66
CA SER A 156 12.08 5.09 -6.70
C SER A 156 11.06 6.11 -7.17
N ILE A 157 10.38 6.85 -6.27
CA ILE A 157 9.48 7.95 -6.66
C ILE A 157 10.21 8.97 -7.55
N ARG A 158 11.43 9.36 -7.18
CA ARG A 158 12.23 10.31 -7.96
C ARG A 158 12.63 9.74 -9.34
N SER A 159 13.08 8.49 -9.37
CA SER A 159 13.50 7.82 -10.60
C SER A 159 12.33 7.59 -11.55
N ILE A 160 11.23 7.03 -11.04
CA ILE A 160 10.03 6.68 -11.81
C ILE A 160 9.33 7.91 -12.36
N SER A 161 9.18 8.96 -11.55
CA SER A 161 8.45 10.16 -11.99
C SER A 161 9.24 11.04 -12.97
N GLY A 162 10.55 10.82 -13.11
CA GLY A 162 11.46 11.69 -13.86
C GLY A 162 11.57 13.11 -13.30
N PHE A 163 10.89 13.40 -12.19
CA PHE A 163 10.71 14.73 -11.64
C PHE A 163 11.74 14.97 -10.54
N TYR A 164 12.75 15.79 -10.81
CA TYR A 164 13.53 16.48 -9.77
C TYR A 164 12.72 17.67 -9.23
N THR A 165 11.45 17.46 -8.84
CA THR A 165 10.67 18.53 -8.20
C THR A 165 11.38 18.89 -6.91
N ARG A 166 11.60 20.18 -6.65
CA ARG A 166 12.14 20.68 -5.37
C ARG A 166 11.38 20.11 -4.16
N MET A 167 10.12 19.72 -4.36
CA MET A 167 9.30 18.99 -3.38
C MET A 167 9.91 17.65 -2.94
N LEU A 168 10.56 16.87 -3.83
CA LEU A 168 11.24 15.61 -3.47
C LEU A 168 12.66 15.82 -2.92
N ILE A 169 13.24 17.00 -3.14
CA ILE A 169 14.58 17.41 -2.70
C ILE A 169 14.41 18.15 -1.36
N GLY A 170 14.30 17.37 -0.28
CA GLY A 170 14.26 17.90 1.09
C GLY A 170 13.01 17.53 1.89
N ALA A 171 11.89 17.19 1.24
CA ALA A 171 10.72 16.69 1.96
C ALA A 171 10.97 15.29 2.55
N GLY A 172 10.45 15.05 3.75
CA GLY A 172 10.41 13.71 4.34
C GLY A 172 9.51 12.77 3.54
N VAL A 173 9.72 11.45 3.67
CA VAL A 173 8.91 10.43 2.97
C VAL A 173 7.42 10.59 3.24
N GLY A 174 7.04 10.99 4.46
CA GLY A 174 5.67 11.26 4.84
C GLY A 174 5.00 12.33 3.96
N ALA A 175 5.67 13.46 3.75
CA ALA A 175 5.15 14.55 2.91
C ALA A 175 4.98 14.12 1.43
N VAL A 176 5.85 13.24 0.92
CA VAL A 176 5.73 12.69 -0.43
C VAL A 176 4.49 11.80 -0.56
N LEU A 177 4.31 10.87 0.39
CA LEU A 177 3.14 9.96 0.43
C LEU A 177 1.83 10.73 0.59
N LEU A 178 1.86 11.78 1.40
CA LEU A 178 0.77 12.70 1.60
C LEU A 178 0.35 13.40 0.30
N ALA A 179 1.31 13.96 -0.43
CA ALA A 179 1.04 14.60 -1.71
C ALA A 179 0.41 13.65 -2.74
N ILE A 180 0.90 12.41 -2.81
CA ILE A 180 0.35 11.39 -3.71
C ILE A 180 -1.07 10.99 -3.29
N THR A 181 -1.30 10.76 -2.00
CA THR A 181 -2.61 10.29 -1.50
C THR A 181 -3.68 11.37 -1.59
N ALA A 182 -3.32 12.64 -1.41
CA ALA A 182 -4.25 13.77 -1.58
C ALA A 182 -4.76 13.95 -3.02
N GLY A 183 -4.07 13.38 -4.02
CA GLY A 183 -4.46 13.42 -5.42
C GLY A 183 -5.53 12.40 -5.84
N PHE A 184 -5.96 11.50 -4.94
CA PHE A 184 -6.92 10.45 -5.28
C PHE A 184 -8.37 10.96 -5.37
N ALA A 185 -9.04 10.67 -6.48
CA ALA A 185 -10.43 11.08 -6.71
C ALA A 185 -11.42 10.17 -5.98
N ALA A 186 -12.45 10.76 -5.37
CA ALA A 186 -13.45 10.02 -4.58
C ALA A 186 -14.16 8.87 -5.35
N PRO A 187 -14.59 9.03 -6.62
CA PRO A 187 -15.19 7.93 -7.39
C PRO A 187 -14.23 6.75 -7.60
N PHE A 188 -12.94 7.03 -7.79
CA PHE A 188 -11.90 6.01 -7.93
C PHE A 188 -11.76 5.19 -6.63
N ILE A 189 -11.72 5.87 -5.49
CA ILE A 189 -11.55 5.20 -4.19
C ILE A 189 -12.77 4.37 -3.82
N GLY A 190 -13.98 4.88 -4.09
CA GLY A 190 -15.22 4.12 -3.87
C GLY A 190 -15.27 2.83 -4.70
N GLY A 191 -14.73 2.86 -5.92
CA GLY A 191 -14.61 1.68 -6.77
C GLY A 191 -13.80 0.56 -6.12
N LEU A 192 -12.69 0.88 -5.45
CA LEU A 192 -11.83 -0.12 -4.80
C LEU A 192 -12.52 -0.89 -3.67
N ALA A 193 -13.54 -0.29 -3.04
CA ALA A 193 -14.35 -0.94 -2.02
C ALA A 193 -15.64 -1.58 -2.58
N ALA A 194 -15.98 -1.36 -3.85
CA ALA A 194 -17.17 -1.92 -4.49
C ALA A 194 -17.20 -3.46 -4.51
N PRO A 195 -16.06 -4.18 -4.72
CA PRO A 195 -16.02 -5.65 -4.59
C PRO A 195 -16.41 -6.17 -3.20
N LEU A 196 -16.41 -5.31 -2.18
CA LEU A 196 -16.82 -5.62 -0.81
C LEU A 196 -18.32 -5.34 -0.57
N GLY A 197 -19.10 -5.09 -1.62
CA GLY A 197 -20.52 -4.74 -1.49
C GLY A 197 -20.78 -3.37 -0.86
N LEU A 198 -19.76 -2.52 -0.78
CA LEU A 198 -19.88 -1.16 -0.26
C LEU A 198 -20.28 -0.19 -1.36
N TYR A 199 -21.15 0.77 -1.02
CA TYR A 199 -21.62 1.79 -1.97
C TYR A 199 -21.57 3.21 -1.36
N GLY A 200 -21.55 4.20 -2.24
CA GLY A 200 -21.62 5.62 -1.87
C GLY A 200 -20.49 6.05 -0.93
N ALA A 201 -20.81 6.91 0.04
CA ALA A 201 -19.83 7.45 0.98
C ALA A 201 -19.14 6.38 1.84
N ALA A 202 -19.82 5.25 2.14
CA ALA A 202 -19.22 4.15 2.88
C ALA A 202 -18.09 3.49 2.08
N ALA A 203 -18.30 3.24 0.78
CA ALA A 203 -17.27 2.71 -0.11
C ALA A 203 -16.06 3.65 -0.22
N VAL A 204 -16.32 4.96 -0.38
CA VAL A 204 -15.24 5.95 -0.46
C VAL A 204 -14.44 6.01 0.84
N ASN A 205 -15.10 6.00 1.99
CA ASN A 205 -14.41 6.06 3.28
C ASN A 205 -13.63 4.77 3.58
N ALA A 206 -14.23 3.60 3.33
CA ALA A 206 -13.54 2.32 3.49
C ALA A 206 -12.35 2.18 2.55
N GLY A 207 -12.52 2.56 1.27
CA GLY A 207 -11.45 2.59 0.29
C GLY A 207 -10.34 3.57 0.68
N LEU A 208 -10.68 4.76 1.17
CA LEU A 208 -9.69 5.76 1.64
C LEU A 208 -8.94 5.24 2.85
N ALA A 209 -9.64 4.62 3.81
CA ALA A 209 -9.04 4.04 5.00
C ALA A 209 -8.02 2.96 4.64
N ALA A 210 -8.41 2.04 3.75
CA ALA A 210 -7.54 0.95 3.27
C ALA A 210 -6.35 1.50 2.47
N LEU A 211 -6.60 2.32 1.44
CA LEU A 211 -5.56 2.90 0.58
C LEU A 211 -4.56 3.75 1.36
N GLY A 212 -5.05 4.57 2.29
CA GLY A 212 -4.22 5.39 3.15
C GLY A 212 -3.44 4.56 4.17
N GLY A 213 -3.99 3.41 4.59
CA GLY A 213 -3.29 2.34 5.29
C GLY A 213 -2.31 1.54 4.41
N GLY A 214 -2.16 1.89 3.13
CA GLY A 214 -1.20 1.23 2.24
C GLY A 214 -1.66 -0.12 1.68
N ALA A 215 -2.94 -0.43 1.83
CA ALA A 215 -3.52 -1.72 1.53
C ALA A 215 -4.69 -1.56 0.55
N VAL A 216 -4.88 -2.52 -0.36
CA VAL A 216 -6.10 -2.58 -1.19
C VAL A 216 -6.78 -3.92 -0.98
N ALA A 217 -8.02 -3.86 -0.53
CA ALA A 217 -8.85 -5.04 -0.39
C ALA A 217 -9.17 -5.63 -1.77
N ALA A 218 -8.90 -6.91 -1.92
CA ALA A 218 -9.06 -7.65 -3.15
C ALA A 218 -9.80 -8.95 -2.81
N GLY A 219 -11.10 -9.00 -3.08
CA GLY A 219 -11.91 -10.20 -2.80
C GLY A 219 -11.62 -11.33 -3.81
N GLY A 220 -11.67 -12.58 -3.36
CA GLY A 220 -11.94 -13.73 -4.24
C GLY A 220 -10.75 -14.36 -4.99
N PHE A 221 -9.52 -14.29 -4.47
CA PHE A 221 -8.33 -14.83 -5.16
C PHE A 221 -8.07 -16.35 -5.02
N GLY A 222 -8.96 -17.11 -4.38
CA GLY A 222 -8.83 -18.58 -4.30
C GLY A 222 -8.20 -19.10 -3.01
N ILE A 223 -7.79 -18.23 -2.08
CA ILE A 223 -7.78 -18.56 -0.65
C ILE A 223 -9.26 -18.68 -0.26
N ALA A 224 -9.67 -19.82 0.27
CA ALA A 224 -11.08 -20.18 0.48
C ALA A 224 -11.94 -19.00 1.02
N GLY A 225 -12.66 -18.32 0.12
CA GLY A 225 -13.79 -17.43 0.41
C GLY A 225 -13.58 -16.18 1.26
N GLY A 226 -12.35 -15.78 1.63
CA GLY A 226 -12.10 -14.67 2.55
C GLY A 226 -11.50 -13.39 1.94
N LEU A 227 -11.40 -12.33 2.76
CA LEU A 227 -10.64 -11.11 2.44
C LEU A 227 -9.18 -11.42 2.15
N CYS A 228 -8.67 -10.93 1.02
CA CYS A 228 -7.23 -10.78 0.78
C CYS A 228 -6.94 -9.29 0.65
N VAL A 229 -5.90 -8.80 1.32
CA VAL A 229 -5.46 -7.42 1.17
C VAL A 229 -4.11 -7.40 0.50
N ILE A 230 -4.06 -6.77 -0.67
CA ILE A 230 -2.83 -6.63 -1.45
C ILE A 230 -2.05 -5.43 -0.93
N VAL A 231 -0.76 -5.63 -0.69
CA VAL A 231 0.18 -4.63 -0.16
C VAL A 231 1.47 -4.60 -1.00
N GLY A 232 2.44 -3.76 -0.63
CA GLY A 232 3.79 -3.79 -1.18
C GLY A 232 3.90 -3.43 -2.66
N GLY A 233 2.92 -2.73 -3.24
CA GLY A 233 2.89 -2.45 -4.68
C GLY A 233 2.33 -3.59 -5.52
N GLY A 234 1.96 -4.73 -4.92
CA GLY A 234 1.37 -5.87 -5.63
C GLY A 234 0.01 -5.57 -6.25
N THR A 235 -0.60 -4.43 -5.89
CA THR A 235 -1.87 -3.96 -6.44
C THR A 235 -1.78 -3.84 -7.96
N ILE A 236 -0.62 -3.49 -8.53
CA ILE A 236 -0.44 -3.41 -9.97
C ILE A 236 -0.75 -4.73 -10.69
N PHE A 237 -0.52 -5.87 -10.04
CA PHE A 237 -0.75 -7.19 -10.63
C PHE A 237 -2.24 -7.54 -10.69
N GLY A 238 -3.10 -6.83 -9.94
CA GLY A 238 -4.55 -6.97 -10.01
C GLY A 238 -5.15 -6.59 -11.37
N VAL A 239 -4.39 -5.93 -12.26
CA VAL A 239 -4.82 -5.71 -13.66
C VAL A 239 -5.03 -7.04 -14.39
N LEU A 240 -4.16 -8.02 -14.14
CA LEU A 240 -4.19 -9.32 -14.81
C LEU A 240 -5.38 -10.19 -14.41
N SER A 241 -6.07 -9.83 -13.32
CA SER A 241 -7.29 -10.50 -12.90
C SER A 241 -8.56 -9.85 -13.47
N GLY A 242 -8.43 -8.85 -14.35
CA GLY A 242 -9.57 -8.19 -15.03
C GLY A 242 -10.50 -7.41 -14.10
N GLY A 243 -10.07 -7.12 -12.87
CA GLY A 243 -10.88 -6.49 -11.83
C GLY A 243 -10.81 -4.96 -11.80
N VAL A 244 -11.38 -4.37 -10.76
CA VAL A 244 -11.46 -2.92 -10.52
C VAL A 244 -10.08 -2.23 -10.48
N MET A 245 -9.01 -2.99 -10.26
CA MET A 245 -7.65 -2.49 -10.18
C MET A 245 -7.08 -1.96 -11.50
N GLY A 246 -7.54 -2.48 -12.66
CA GLY A 246 -7.21 -1.90 -13.96
C GLY A 246 -7.77 -0.48 -14.12
N ALA A 247 -9.03 -0.30 -13.72
CA ALA A 247 -9.67 1.02 -13.70
C ALA A 247 -8.97 1.97 -12.72
N ALA A 248 -8.36 1.43 -11.66
CA ALA A 248 -7.61 2.18 -10.69
C ALA A 248 -6.38 2.88 -11.32
N LEU A 249 -5.54 2.10 -12.01
CA LEU A 249 -4.35 2.60 -12.69
C LEU A 249 -4.66 3.51 -13.90
N SER A 250 -5.79 3.28 -14.59
CA SER A 250 -6.24 4.15 -15.68
C SER A 250 -6.74 5.52 -15.19
N SER A 251 -7.13 5.62 -13.92
CA SER A 251 -7.76 6.81 -13.35
C SER A 251 -6.82 7.66 -12.50
N SER A 252 -5.67 7.12 -12.06
CA SER A 252 -4.67 7.88 -11.30
C SER A 252 -3.24 7.42 -11.62
N SER A 253 -2.48 8.32 -12.24
CA SER A 253 -1.04 8.11 -12.44
C SER A 253 -0.25 8.20 -11.13
N ASP A 254 -0.72 8.95 -10.14
CA ASP A 254 -0.07 9.02 -8.83
C ASP A 254 -0.24 7.70 -8.05
N PHE A 255 -1.35 6.99 -8.24
CA PHE A 255 -1.52 5.63 -7.71
C PHE A 255 -0.51 4.68 -8.36
N ALA A 256 -0.36 4.71 -9.69
CA ALA A 256 0.65 3.93 -10.40
C ALA A 256 2.08 4.25 -9.95
N LEU A 257 2.38 5.53 -9.69
CA LEU A 257 3.68 5.98 -9.17
C LEU A 257 3.97 5.41 -7.78
N ARG A 258 3.01 5.52 -6.85
CA ARG A 258 3.16 5.01 -5.48
C ARG A 258 3.34 3.50 -5.47
N GLU A 259 2.48 2.77 -6.17
CA GLU A 259 2.50 1.31 -6.16
C GLU A 259 3.70 0.76 -6.93
N GLY A 260 4.10 1.39 -8.05
CA GLY A 260 5.35 1.06 -8.75
C GLY A 260 6.60 1.33 -7.92
N ALA A 261 6.61 2.39 -7.09
CA ALA A 261 7.72 2.65 -6.16
C ALA A 261 7.76 1.64 -5.01
N LYS A 262 6.61 1.25 -4.44
CA LYS A 262 6.55 0.17 -3.44
C LYS A 262 7.03 -1.16 -4.03
N LEU A 263 6.62 -1.48 -5.26
CA LEU A 263 7.07 -2.69 -5.94
C LEU A 263 8.60 -2.72 -6.08
N GLU A 264 9.22 -1.59 -6.45
CA GLU A 264 10.69 -1.48 -6.48
C GLU A 264 11.32 -1.75 -5.10
N VAL A 265 10.70 -1.28 -4.01
CA VAL A 265 11.19 -1.59 -2.64
C VAL A 265 11.10 -3.09 -2.36
N VAL A 266 9.97 -3.72 -2.67
CA VAL A 266 9.80 -5.17 -2.46
C VAL A 266 10.81 -5.94 -3.29
N MET A 267 10.95 -5.61 -4.58
CA MET A 267 11.91 -6.26 -5.47
C MET A 267 13.34 -6.16 -4.93
N LYS A 268 13.82 -4.95 -4.64
CA LYS A 268 15.22 -4.70 -4.25
C LYS A 268 15.49 -5.18 -2.83
N GLU A 269 14.72 -4.68 -1.88
CA GLU A 269 15.06 -4.83 -0.46
C GLU A 269 14.61 -6.18 0.09
N ILE A 270 13.44 -6.68 -0.33
CA ILE A 270 12.87 -7.93 0.21
C ILE A 270 13.30 -9.11 -0.63
N ILE A 271 12.86 -9.20 -1.89
CA ILE A 271 13.02 -10.39 -2.72
C ILE A 271 14.48 -10.66 -3.05
N LEU A 272 15.18 -9.64 -3.56
CA LEU A 272 16.54 -9.79 -4.04
C LEU A 272 17.58 -9.75 -2.92
N LEU A 273 17.50 -8.78 -2.00
CA LEU A 273 18.52 -8.61 -0.96
C LEU A 273 18.29 -9.49 0.27
N SER A 274 17.04 -9.64 0.74
CA SER A 274 16.75 -10.41 1.95
C SER A 274 16.52 -11.88 1.67
N GLN A 275 15.60 -12.17 0.73
CA GLN A 275 15.22 -13.54 0.40
C GLN A 275 16.18 -14.19 -0.60
N LYS A 276 16.91 -13.39 -1.38
CA LYS A 276 17.80 -13.85 -2.47
C LYS A 276 17.08 -14.75 -3.48
N ASP A 277 15.79 -14.50 -3.69
CA ASP A 277 14.94 -15.29 -4.58
C ASP A 277 14.92 -14.68 -5.98
N VAL A 278 15.95 -15.01 -6.76
CA VAL A 278 16.11 -14.58 -8.16
C VAL A 278 14.95 -15.07 -9.03
N ARG A 279 14.39 -16.26 -8.74
CA ARG A 279 13.28 -16.82 -9.50
C ARG A 279 12.02 -15.98 -9.31
N LEU A 280 11.68 -15.66 -8.06
CA LEU A 280 10.52 -14.80 -7.77
C LEU A 280 10.70 -13.40 -8.36
N ALA A 281 11.92 -12.85 -8.35
CA ALA A 281 12.23 -11.58 -9.01
C ALA A 281 11.95 -11.65 -10.53
N GLN A 282 12.37 -12.72 -11.22
CA GLN A 282 12.09 -12.92 -12.64
C GLN A 282 10.58 -13.07 -12.92
N GLU A 283 9.84 -13.77 -12.07
CA GLU A 283 8.38 -13.92 -12.18
C GLU A 283 7.65 -12.58 -11.98
N MET A 284 8.09 -11.77 -11.02
CA MET A 284 7.58 -10.41 -10.81
C MET A 284 7.84 -9.51 -12.02
N ILE A 285 9.04 -9.56 -12.61
CA ILE A 285 9.39 -8.82 -13.83
C ILE A 285 8.48 -9.22 -14.99
N LYS A 286 8.30 -10.52 -15.22
CA LYS A 286 7.40 -11.04 -16.26
C LYS A 286 5.96 -10.57 -16.02
N SER A 287 5.49 -10.63 -14.78
CA SER A 287 4.13 -10.21 -14.43
C SER A 287 3.94 -8.70 -14.63
N GLN A 288 4.96 -7.89 -14.34
CA GLN A 288 4.92 -6.45 -14.60
C GLN A 288 4.89 -6.14 -16.10
N GLN A 289 5.62 -6.89 -16.94
CA GLN A 289 5.52 -6.78 -18.39
C GLN A 289 4.11 -7.11 -18.90
N ASP A 290 3.49 -8.17 -18.37
CA ASP A 290 2.12 -8.55 -18.74
C ASP A 290 1.12 -7.47 -18.34
N VAL A 291 1.26 -6.88 -17.15
CA VAL A 291 0.43 -5.73 -16.71
C VAL A 291 0.58 -4.56 -17.67
N ILE A 292 1.81 -4.20 -18.04
CA ILE A 292 2.07 -3.09 -18.98
C ILE A 292 1.42 -3.35 -20.34
N ARG A 293 1.54 -4.57 -20.88
CA ARG A 293 0.90 -4.95 -22.15
C ARG A 293 -0.62 -4.82 -22.10
N GLU A 294 -1.24 -5.26 -21.00
CA GLU A 294 -2.70 -5.16 -20.85
C GLU A 294 -3.16 -3.70 -20.74
N LEU A 295 -2.42 -2.86 -20.01
CA LEU A 295 -2.71 -1.43 -19.93
C LEU A 295 -2.50 -0.73 -21.28
N GLU A 296 -1.50 -1.12 -22.06
CA GLU A 296 -1.28 -0.62 -23.42
C GLU A 296 -2.43 -0.97 -24.36
N LYS A 297 -2.97 -2.19 -24.25
CA LYS A 297 -4.17 -2.60 -24.97
C LYS A 297 -5.37 -1.72 -24.60
N GLN A 298 -5.60 -1.48 -23.30
CA GLN A 298 -6.65 -0.57 -22.83
C GLN A 298 -6.44 0.86 -23.35
N LEU A 299 -5.19 1.33 -23.41
CA LEU A 299 -4.85 2.64 -23.96
C LEU A 299 -5.18 2.73 -25.46
N CYS A 300 -4.91 1.68 -26.23
CA CYS A 300 -5.31 1.56 -27.63
C CYS A 300 -6.83 1.60 -27.77
N ASP A 301 -7.56 0.87 -26.93
CA ASP A 301 -9.03 0.85 -26.95
C ASP A 301 -9.63 2.24 -26.68
N LEU A 302 -9.09 2.97 -25.71
CA LEU A 302 -9.53 4.33 -25.40
C LEU A 302 -9.28 5.32 -26.55
N LYS A 303 -8.20 5.12 -27.32
CA LYS A 303 -7.84 5.98 -28.47
C LYS A 303 -8.82 5.90 -29.64
N PHE A 304 -9.62 4.84 -29.76
CA PHE A 304 -10.69 4.79 -30.77
C PHE A 304 -11.72 5.92 -30.59
N ASN A 305 -11.95 6.37 -29.35
CA ASN A 305 -12.83 7.49 -29.01
C ASN A 305 -12.02 8.63 -28.34
N GLU A 306 -10.93 9.06 -28.96
CA GLU A 306 -9.96 10.00 -28.37
C GLU A 306 -10.58 11.29 -27.82
N LYS A 307 -11.55 11.88 -28.54
CA LYS A 307 -12.21 13.12 -28.10
C LYS A 307 -12.91 12.99 -26.76
N GLU A 308 -13.53 11.84 -26.49
CA GLU A 308 -14.27 11.57 -25.24
C GLU A 308 -13.31 11.12 -24.12
N ASN A 309 -12.23 10.43 -24.48
CA ASN A 309 -11.32 9.80 -23.53
C ASN A 309 -10.01 10.57 -23.27
N LYS A 310 -9.87 11.80 -23.75
CA LYS A 310 -8.60 12.57 -23.72
C LYS A 310 -7.87 12.54 -22.37
N GLU A 311 -8.57 12.82 -21.26
CA GLU A 311 -7.97 12.83 -19.93
C GLU A 311 -7.62 11.42 -19.41
N ARG A 312 -8.42 10.42 -19.75
CA ARG A 312 -8.13 9.01 -19.41
C ARG A 312 -6.93 8.49 -20.20
N ILE A 313 -6.83 8.82 -21.48
CA ILE A 313 -5.68 8.48 -22.34
C ILE A 313 -4.40 9.09 -21.75
N LYS A 314 -4.44 10.39 -21.40
CA LYS A 314 -3.29 11.07 -20.80
C LYS A 314 -2.87 10.44 -19.47
N THR A 315 -3.84 10.17 -18.60
CA THR A 315 -3.58 9.56 -17.29
C THR A 315 -3.01 8.15 -17.43
N LEU A 316 -3.66 7.29 -18.22
CA LEU A 316 -3.23 5.91 -18.43
C LEU A 316 -1.86 5.83 -19.13
N ALA A 317 -1.59 6.68 -20.12
CA ALA A 317 -0.27 6.75 -20.75
C ALA A 317 0.82 7.09 -19.73
N LYS A 318 0.55 8.02 -18.81
CA LYS A 318 1.48 8.38 -17.74
C LYS A 318 1.64 7.25 -16.70
N SER A 319 0.56 6.54 -16.36
CA SER A 319 0.63 5.35 -15.50
C SER A 319 1.52 4.27 -16.13
N ILE A 320 1.37 4.00 -17.43
CA ILE A 320 2.20 3.03 -18.17
C ILE A 320 3.67 3.47 -18.16
N GLU A 321 3.95 4.76 -18.38
CA GLU A 321 5.30 5.32 -18.31
C GLU A 321 5.94 5.06 -16.94
N TYR A 322 5.24 5.34 -15.85
CA TYR A 322 5.74 5.08 -14.50
C TYR A 322 5.99 3.59 -14.25
N LEU A 323 5.09 2.71 -14.70
CA LEU A 323 5.28 1.26 -14.53
C LEU A 323 6.45 0.73 -15.37
N ARG A 324 6.70 1.30 -16.56
CA ARG A 324 7.89 0.98 -17.36
C ARG A 324 9.18 1.43 -16.67
N ASN A 325 9.21 2.64 -16.12
CA ASN A 325 10.40 3.11 -15.38
C ASN A 325 10.67 2.24 -14.14
N SER A 326 9.62 1.80 -13.45
CA SER A 326 9.72 0.83 -12.34
C SER A 326 10.25 -0.53 -12.80
N LEU A 327 9.80 -1.02 -13.96
CA LEU A 327 10.28 -2.26 -14.57
C LEU A 327 11.77 -2.17 -14.93
N ASP A 328 12.21 -1.06 -15.53
CA ASP A 328 13.61 -0.83 -15.90
C ASP A 328 14.52 -0.82 -14.67
N SER A 329 14.09 -0.19 -13.57
CA SER A 329 14.81 -0.26 -12.29
C SER A 329 14.88 -1.67 -11.73
N SER A 330 13.83 -2.47 -11.92
CA SER A 330 13.79 -3.86 -11.45
C SER A 330 14.77 -4.74 -12.23
N TYR A 331 14.88 -4.54 -13.55
CA TYR A 331 15.92 -5.17 -14.37
C TYR A 331 17.33 -4.80 -13.93
N LYS A 332 17.59 -3.52 -13.65
CA LYS A 332 18.90 -3.07 -13.17
C LYS A 332 19.29 -3.75 -11.86
N ALA A 333 18.36 -3.81 -10.90
CA ALA A 333 18.61 -4.45 -9.61
C ALA A 333 18.90 -5.95 -9.75
N LEU A 334 18.18 -6.66 -10.62
CA LEU A 334 18.42 -8.06 -10.89
C LEU A 334 19.82 -8.28 -11.48
N ASN A 335 20.20 -7.50 -12.50
CA ASN A 335 21.48 -7.60 -13.17
C ASN A 335 22.66 -7.30 -12.23
N GLU A 336 22.54 -6.31 -11.35
CA GLU A 336 23.57 -5.97 -10.35
C GLU A 336 23.90 -7.17 -9.45
N ILE A 337 22.89 -7.94 -9.05
CA ILE A 337 23.07 -9.13 -8.21
C ILE A 337 23.68 -10.29 -8.98
N GLU A 338 23.25 -10.53 -10.23
CA GLU A 338 23.84 -11.56 -11.09
C GLU A 338 25.33 -11.30 -11.37
N THR A 339 25.77 -10.04 -11.42
CA THR A 339 27.19 -9.68 -11.62
C THR A 339 28.06 -9.74 -10.37
N THR A 340 27.46 -9.89 -9.19
CA THR A 340 28.18 -9.90 -7.90
C THR A 340 28.40 -11.33 -7.35
N VAL A 341 27.82 -12.34 -8.00
CA VAL A 341 27.96 -13.78 -7.68
C VAL A 341 29.01 -14.43 -8.57
#